data_AF-A0A5E4YKN9-F1
#
_entry.id   AF-A0A5E4YKN9-F1
#
_cell.length_a   1.000
_cell.length_b   1.000
_cell.length_c   1.000
_cell.angle_alpha   90.00
_cell.angle_beta   90.00
_cell.angle_gamma   90.00
#
_symmetry.space_group_name_H-M   'P 1'
#
loop_
_entity.id
_entity.type
_entity.pdbx_description
1 polymer ?
#
loop_
_entity_poly.entity_id
_entity_poly.type
_entity_poly.pdbx_seq_one_letter_code
_entity_poly.pdbx_strand_id
1 'polypeptide(L)'
;MAHEYLVIFQYHEPEPRQLFERGVIEDYESMTGVFIAAESAEDALIWCEAIAQEVLSCCNNDRSIEWKQLGYSCRIESDPDTSPWSHCLGFFQHVRVGEMPNVDAMGTNAYVLWQKR
;
A
#
# COMPACT_ATOMS: atom_id res chain seq x y z
N MET A 1 4.36 5.46 24.17
CA MET A 1 4.54 4.01 23.94
C MET A 1 4.21 3.78 22.47
N ALA A 2 4.98 2.97 21.75
CA ALA A 2 4.67 2.70 20.35
C ALA A 2 3.44 1.78 20.25
N HIS A 3 2.52 2.13 19.37
CA HIS A 3 1.35 1.34 19.00
C HIS A 3 1.51 0.84 17.56
N GLU A 4 0.95 -0.31 17.26
CA GLU A 4 0.93 -0.85 15.90
C GLU A 4 -0.36 -0.43 15.20
N TYR A 5 -0.22 0.16 14.02
CA TYR A 5 -1.34 0.64 13.21
C TYR A 5 -1.32 -0.08 11.86
N LEU A 6 -2.45 -0.68 11.46
CA LEU A 6 -2.63 -1.09 10.07
C LEU A 6 -2.97 0.14 9.24
N VAL A 7 -2.14 0.46 8.25
CA VAL A 7 -2.40 1.54 7.31
C VAL A 7 -2.57 0.97 5.91
N ILE A 8 -3.66 1.33 5.26
CA ILE A 8 -4.02 0.94 3.90
C ILE A 8 -3.77 2.12 2.97
N PHE A 9 -3.16 1.86 1.82
CA PHE A 9 -2.87 2.91 0.85
C PHE A 9 -3.18 2.47 -0.58
N GLN A 10 -3.47 3.46 -1.41
CA GLN A 10 -3.72 3.29 -2.84
C GLN A 10 -2.44 3.46 -3.65
N TYR A 11 -2.33 2.69 -4.72
CA TYR A 11 -1.28 2.79 -5.74
C TYR A 11 -1.83 2.25 -7.06
N HIS A 12 -1.01 2.22 -8.11
CA HIS A 12 -1.33 1.49 -9.33
C HIS A 12 -0.09 0.79 -9.87
N GLU A 13 -0.35 -0.25 -10.65
CA GLU A 13 0.64 -0.93 -11.47
C GLU A 13 0.55 -0.43 -12.93
N PRO A 14 1.66 -0.48 -13.69
CA PRO A 14 1.71 0.12 -15.03
C PRO A 14 0.76 -0.55 -16.03
N GLU A 15 0.54 -1.86 -15.94
CA GLU A 15 -0.33 -2.59 -16.86
C GLU A 15 -1.82 -2.22 -16.69
N PRO A 16 -2.42 -2.28 -15.48
CA PRO A 16 -3.78 -1.78 -15.25
C PRO A 16 -3.97 -0.33 -15.73
N ARG A 17 -3.02 0.55 -15.43
CA ARG A 17 -3.09 1.96 -15.85
C ARG A 17 -3.15 2.10 -17.38
N GLN A 18 -2.32 1.38 -18.11
CA GLN A 18 -2.33 1.41 -19.59
C GLN A 18 -3.64 0.87 -20.16
N LEU A 19 -4.25 -0.13 -19.53
CA LEU A 19 -5.55 -0.66 -19.95
C LEU A 19 -6.67 0.36 -19.72
N PHE A 20 -6.64 1.07 -18.59
CA PHE A 20 -7.57 2.15 -18.29
C PHE A 20 -7.44 3.32 -19.25
N GLU A 21 -6.22 3.78 -19.54
CA GLU A 21 -5.96 4.85 -20.51
C GLU A 21 -6.44 4.49 -21.94
N ARG A 22 -6.51 3.20 -22.26
CA ARG A 22 -7.08 2.68 -23.51
C ARG A 22 -8.59 2.46 -23.48
N GLY A 23 -9.25 2.70 -22.34
CA GLY A 23 -10.68 2.46 -22.13
C GLY A 23 -11.08 0.98 -22.11
N VAL A 24 -10.14 0.08 -21.80
CA VAL A 24 -10.39 -1.37 -21.72
C VAL A 24 -11.01 -1.76 -20.39
N ILE A 25 -10.65 -1.06 -19.32
CA ILE A 25 -11.15 -1.25 -17.95
C ILE A 25 -11.60 0.10 -17.38
N GLU A 26 -12.47 0.06 -16.37
CA GLU A 26 -13.07 1.25 -15.74
C GLU A 26 -12.31 1.73 -14.48
N ASP A 27 -11.44 0.89 -13.92
CA ASP A 27 -10.68 1.12 -12.69
C ASP A 27 -9.29 0.48 -12.85
N TYR A 28 -8.24 1.14 -12.37
CA TYR A 28 -6.86 0.66 -12.40
C TYR A 28 -6.15 0.77 -11.05
N GLU A 29 -6.85 1.31 -10.05
CA GLU A 29 -6.33 1.52 -8.73
C GLU A 29 -6.23 0.19 -7.98
N SER A 30 -5.14 0.04 -7.26
CA SER A 30 -4.89 -1.08 -6.36
C SER A 30 -4.73 -0.57 -4.94
N MET A 31 -4.99 -1.45 -3.97
CA MET A 31 -4.81 -1.15 -2.55
C MET A 31 -3.97 -2.24 -1.89
N THR A 32 -3.12 -1.85 -0.96
CA THR A 32 -2.36 -2.77 -0.11
C THR A 32 -2.20 -2.17 1.29
N GLY A 33 -1.58 -2.91 2.20
CA GLY A 33 -1.48 -2.56 3.60
C GLY A 33 -0.11 -2.82 4.20
N VAL A 34 0.17 -2.13 5.30
CA VAL A 34 1.38 -2.30 6.11
C VAL A 34 1.04 -2.03 7.58
N PHE A 35 1.57 -2.87 8.48
CA PHE A 35 1.54 -2.61 9.91
C PHE A 35 2.73 -1.73 10.29
N ILE A 36 2.46 -0.60 10.94
CA ILE A 36 3.46 0.39 11.32
C ILE A 36 3.44 0.60 12.84
N ALA A 37 4.56 0.29 13.50
CA ALA A 37 4.81 0.67 14.87
C ALA A 37 5.16 2.17 14.94
N ALA A 38 4.33 2.97 15.60
CA ALA A 38 4.44 4.43 15.68
C ALA A 38 4.03 4.98 17.05
N GLU A 39 4.47 6.20 17.39
CA GLU A 39 4.05 6.87 18.64
C GLU A 39 2.62 7.41 18.56
N SER A 40 2.15 7.72 17.34
CA SER A 40 0.80 8.18 17.07
C SER A 40 0.27 7.66 15.73
N ALA A 41 -1.05 7.72 15.58
CA ALA A 41 -1.74 7.48 14.32
C ALA A 41 -1.27 8.41 13.19
N GLU A 42 -0.99 9.67 13.53
CA GLU A 42 -0.50 10.67 12.58
C GLU A 42 0.89 10.30 12.06
N ASP A 43 1.81 9.86 12.94
CA ASP A 43 3.14 9.42 12.53
C ASP A 43 3.08 8.18 11.62
N ALA A 44 2.17 7.24 11.92
CA ALA A 44 1.94 6.07 11.08
C ALA A 44 1.43 6.47 9.69
N LEU A 45 0.50 7.42 9.60
CA LEU A 45 -0.01 7.94 8.33
C LEU A 45 1.10 8.63 7.53
N ILE A 46 1.85 9.55 8.15
CA ILE A 46 2.97 10.26 7.50
C ILE A 46 4.01 9.27 6.97
N TRP A 47 4.34 8.23 7.74
CA TRP A 47 5.27 7.21 7.26
C TRP A 47 4.68 6.36 6.14
N CYS A 48 3.39 6.01 6.22
CA CYS A 48 2.70 5.29 5.15
C CYS A 48 2.68 6.09 3.84
N GLU A 49 2.56 7.43 3.89
CA GLU A 49 2.67 8.27 2.69
C GLU A 49 4.02 8.09 1.97
N ALA A 50 5.12 7.95 2.73
CA ALA A 50 6.45 7.70 2.17
C ALA A 50 6.56 6.28 1.59
N ILE A 51 5.99 5.28 2.25
CA ILE A 51 5.92 3.91 1.75
C ILE A 51 5.09 3.84 0.46
N ALA A 52 3.92 4.47 0.43
CA ALA A 52 3.05 4.51 -0.74
C ALA A 52 3.74 5.14 -1.95
N GLN A 53 4.46 6.25 -1.74
CA GLN A 53 5.29 6.89 -2.77
C GLN A 53 6.36 5.93 -3.31
N GLU A 54 7.08 5.23 -2.42
CA GLU A 54 8.14 4.31 -2.82
C GLU A 54 7.58 3.10 -3.59
N VAL A 55 6.49 2.50 -3.11
CA VAL A 55 5.79 1.39 -3.78
C VAL A 55 5.34 1.81 -5.17
N LEU A 56 4.67 2.96 -5.29
CA LEU A 56 4.21 3.49 -6.57
C LEU A 56 5.37 3.72 -7.54
N SER A 57 6.45 4.33 -7.07
CA SER A 57 7.65 4.61 -7.88
C SER A 57 8.32 3.32 -8.34
N CYS A 58 8.41 2.33 -7.46
CA CYS A 58 9.02 1.04 -7.72
C CYS A 58 8.21 0.23 -8.75
N CYS A 59 6.90 0.10 -8.54
CA CYS A 59 5.99 -0.62 -9.45
C CYS A 59 6.02 -0.07 -10.87
N ASN A 60 6.19 1.25 -11.02
CA ASN A 60 6.19 1.92 -12.32
C ASN A 60 7.60 2.16 -12.89
N ASN A 61 8.65 1.83 -12.12
CA ASN A 61 10.03 2.18 -12.42
C ASN A 61 10.20 3.67 -12.81
N ASP A 62 9.47 4.54 -12.11
CA ASP A 62 9.39 5.97 -12.38
C ASP A 62 9.37 6.74 -11.05
N ARG A 63 10.45 7.48 -10.80
CA ARG A 63 10.65 8.29 -9.58
C ARG A 63 9.96 9.65 -9.65
N SER A 64 9.39 10.03 -10.79
CA SER A 64 8.73 11.33 -11.00
C SER A 64 7.23 11.29 -10.74
N ILE A 65 6.63 10.10 -10.58
CA ILE A 65 5.22 9.95 -10.25
C ILE A 65 5.00 10.40 -8.81
N GLU A 66 4.00 11.25 -8.58
CA GLU A 66 3.66 11.74 -7.25
C GLU A 66 2.25 11.26 -6.87
N TRP A 67 2.14 10.41 -5.83
CA TRP A 67 0.85 9.81 -5.45
C TRP A 67 -0.23 10.86 -5.11
N LYS A 68 0.17 12.01 -4.53
CA LYS A 68 -0.75 13.10 -4.17
C LYS A 68 -1.41 13.73 -5.39
N GLN A 69 -0.72 13.78 -6.53
CA GLN A 69 -1.29 14.35 -7.76
C GLN A 69 -2.31 13.41 -8.42
N LEU A 70 -2.28 12.13 -8.08
CA LEU A 70 -3.20 11.10 -8.57
C LEU A 70 -4.48 10.99 -7.72
N GLY A 71 -4.59 11.76 -6.63
CA GLY A 71 -5.74 11.70 -5.72
C GLY A 71 -5.77 10.44 -4.85
N TYR A 72 -4.64 9.73 -4.73
CA TYR A 72 -4.54 8.55 -3.85
C TYR A 72 -4.55 8.94 -2.39
N SER A 73 -4.85 7.96 -1.54
CA SER A 73 -5.00 8.16 -0.09
C SER A 73 -4.34 7.06 0.72
N CYS A 74 -3.90 7.44 1.93
CA CYS A 74 -3.51 6.54 3.00
C CYS A 74 -4.54 6.65 4.13
N ARG A 75 -4.99 5.54 4.70
CA ARG A 75 -5.96 5.52 5.81
C ARG A 75 -5.60 4.46 6.84
N ILE A 76 -5.88 4.76 8.11
CA ILE A 76 -5.79 3.76 9.19
C ILE A 76 -7.00 2.84 9.10
N GLU A 77 -6.77 1.54 9.18
CA GLU A 77 -7.80 0.54 9.40
C GLU A 77 -7.97 0.33 10.91
N SER A 78 -9.10 0.76 11.45
CA SER A 78 -9.37 0.75 12.89
C SER A 78 -9.65 -0.65 13.43
N ASP A 79 -10.26 -1.52 12.61
CA ASP A 79 -10.70 -2.85 13.03
C ASP A 79 -10.22 -3.93 12.03
N PRO A 80 -8.91 -4.26 11.98
CA PRO A 80 -8.34 -5.18 10.99
C PRO A 80 -9.05 -6.54 10.93
N ASP A 81 -9.41 -7.10 12.08
CA ASP A 81 -9.99 -8.45 12.21
C ASP A 81 -11.42 -8.57 11.65
N THR A 82 -12.17 -7.47 11.58
CA THR A 82 -13.53 -7.44 11.03
C THR A 82 -13.62 -6.70 9.70
N SER A 83 -12.53 -6.09 9.26
CA SER A 83 -12.43 -5.41 7.97
C SER A 83 -12.41 -6.39 6.79
N PRO A 84 -12.64 -5.89 5.55
CA PRO A 84 -12.39 -6.65 4.33
C PRO A 84 -10.96 -7.19 4.23
N TRP A 85 -9.99 -6.65 4.97
CA TRP A 85 -8.59 -7.06 4.97
C TRP A 85 -8.27 -8.26 5.88
N SER A 86 -9.23 -8.68 6.72
CA SER A 86 -9.08 -9.80 7.66
C SER A 86 -8.50 -11.08 7.03
N HIS A 87 -8.85 -11.36 5.78
CA HIS A 87 -8.38 -12.54 5.04
C HIS A 87 -6.92 -12.47 4.57
N CYS A 88 -6.29 -11.30 4.61
CA CYS A 88 -4.93 -11.07 4.10
C CYS A 88 -4.01 -10.35 5.10
N LEU A 89 -4.38 -10.25 6.38
CA LEU A 89 -3.52 -9.62 7.39
C LEU A 89 -2.13 -10.26 7.47
N GLY A 90 -2.03 -11.59 7.29
CA GLY A 90 -0.76 -12.32 7.27
C GLY A 90 0.12 -12.08 6.03
N PHE A 91 -0.37 -11.34 5.04
CA PHE A 91 0.43 -10.87 3.91
C PHE A 91 1.14 -9.56 4.23
N PHE A 92 0.53 -8.68 5.03
CA PHE A 92 1.07 -7.36 5.30
C PHE A 92 2.35 -7.43 6.12
N GLN A 93 3.31 -6.59 5.74
CA GLN A 93 4.59 -6.50 6.43
C GLN A 93 4.44 -5.64 7.68
N HIS A 94 5.28 -5.92 8.68
CA HIS A 94 5.37 -5.17 9.93
C HIS A 94 6.67 -4.37 9.95
N VAL A 95 6.56 -3.06 10.10
CA VAL A 95 7.70 -2.13 10.16
C VAL A 95 7.48 -1.12 11.29
N ARG A 96 8.49 -0.30 11.55
CA ARG A 96 8.38 0.88 12.44
C ARG A 96 8.55 2.16 11.61
N VAL A 97 8.16 3.29 12.19
CA VAL A 97 8.45 4.60 11.57
C VAL A 97 9.94 4.72 11.25
N GLY A 98 10.26 5.10 10.00
CA GLY A 98 11.61 5.20 9.47
C GLY A 98 12.19 3.91 8.87
N GLU A 99 11.48 2.78 8.97
CA GLU A 99 11.85 1.51 8.35
C GLU A 99 11.02 1.26 7.08
N MET A 100 11.71 1.14 5.93
CA MET A 100 11.07 0.86 4.65
C MET A 100 10.79 -0.64 4.53
N PRO A 101 9.56 -1.08 4.25
CA PRO A 101 9.27 -2.48 3.97
C PRO A 101 9.94 -2.95 2.68
N ASN A 102 9.94 -4.26 2.44
CA ASN A 102 10.33 -4.79 1.14
C ASN A 102 9.23 -4.50 0.11
N VAL A 103 9.35 -3.39 -0.61
CA VAL A 103 8.34 -2.89 -1.56
C VAL A 103 8.04 -3.88 -2.70
N ASP A 104 9.04 -4.66 -3.13
CA ASP A 104 8.86 -5.72 -4.15
C ASP A 104 7.91 -6.82 -3.69
N ALA A 105 7.73 -6.96 -2.37
CA ALA A 105 6.86 -7.96 -1.74
C ALA A 105 5.51 -7.39 -1.27
N MET A 106 5.07 -6.24 -1.80
CA MET A 106 3.80 -5.59 -1.42
C MET A 106 2.76 -5.50 -2.53
N GLY A 107 3.18 -5.63 -3.80
CA GLY A 107 2.32 -5.46 -4.98
C GLY A 107 1.38 -6.64 -5.25
N THR A 108 0.55 -6.52 -6.29
CA THR A 108 -0.45 -7.54 -6.68
C THR A 108 0.20 -8.88 -6.96
N ASN A 109 1.33 -8.88 -7.67
CA ASN A 109 2.07 -10.11 -7.97
C ASN A 109 2.56 -10.82 -6.70
N ALA A 110 3.03 -10.06 -5.70
CA ALA A 110 3.48 -10.63 -4.42
C ALA A 110 2.30 -11.25 -3.66
N TYR A 111 1.15 -10.59 -3.67
CA TYR A 111 -0.07 -11.11 -3.06
C TYR A 111 -0.54 -12.42 -3.72
N VAL A 112 -0.59 -12.46 -5.06
CA VAL A 112 -0.97 -13.67 -5.82
C VAL A 112 -0.03 -14.84 -5.54
N LEU A 113 1.26 -14.59 -5.35
CA LEU A 113 2.23 -15.62 -4.97
C LEU A 113 2.04 -16.09 -3.53
N TRP A 114 1.71 -15.17 -2.61
CA TRP A 114 1.42 -15.50 -1.22
C TRP A 114 0.18 -16.38 -1.09
N GLN A 115 -0.89 -16.11 -1.83
CA GLN A 115 -2.13 -16.91 -1.82
C GLN A 115 -1.97 -18.38 -2.28
N LYS A 116 -0.87 -18.70 -2.98
CA LYS A 116 -0.59 -20.06 -3.49
C LYS A 116 0.18 -20.93 -2.47
N ARG A 117 0.57 -20.37 -1.33
CA ARG A 117 1.31 -21.07 -0.27
C ARG A 117 0.34 -21.76 0.68
#